data_AF-A0A1U7ISQ0-F1
#
_entry.id   AF-A0A1U7ISQ0-F1
#
_cell.length_a   1.000
_cell.length_b   1.000
_cell.length_c   1.000
_cell.angle_alpha   90.00
_cell.angle_beta   90.00
_cell.angle_gamma   90.00
#
_symmetry.space_group_name_H-M   'P 1'
#
loop_
_entity.id
_entity.type
_entity.pdbx_description
1 polymer ?
#
loop_
_entity_poly.entity_id
_entity_poly.type
_entity_poly.pdbx_seq_one_letter_code
_entity_poly.pdbx_strand_id
1 'polypeptide(L)'
;MLTEERNEKDMELWRKLFESEIIYIQNRQEFLNHSTNRVATIEKALHNPAERGTALRLIEYCTTEECQSLFDDLVILASVSHADIELARKAILSLPKTWLLANIENSAELLLKDGTDEEYRRLLELYIHIDEGLTQKLVNQALNHPDPDIQEVGSDFQGYMRKSDRHTITQVHNC
;
A
#
# COMPACT_ATOMS: atom_id res chain seq x y z
N MET A 1 19.27 42.21 5.23
CA MET A 1 19.83 41.56 6.43
C MET A 1 19.00 40.38 6.91
N LEU A 2 17.89 40.52 7.68
CA LEU A 2 17.15 39.34 8.20
C LEU A 2 16.57 38.40 7.12
N THR A 3 16.24 38.92 5.94
CA THR A 3 15.75 38.13 4.80
C THR A 3 16.88 37.44 4.03
N GLU A 4 18.06 38.05 3.97
CA GLU A 4 19.24 37.47 3.29
C GLU A 4 19.82 36.31 4.11
N GLU A 5 19.94 36.47 5.43
CA GLU A 5 20.40 35.40 6.33
C GLU A 5 19.44 34.19 6.37
N ARG A 6 18.12 34.42 6.25
CA ARG A 6 17.12 33.34 6.13
C ARG A 6 17.27 32.59 4.82
N ASN A 7 17.44 33.32 3.71
CA ASN A 7 17.65 32.70 2.40
C ASN A 7 18.95 31.88 2.36
N GLU A 8 20.04 32.35 2.98
CA GLU A 8 21.29 31.59 3.06
C GLU A 8 21.14 30.30 3.86
N LYS A 9 20.44 30.34 5.01
CA LYS A 9 20.16 29.14 5.82
C LYS A 9 19.30 28.13 5.06
N ASP A 10 18.26 28.59 4.37
CA ASP A 10 17.38 27.70 3.58
C ASP A 10 18.14 27.06 2.42
N MET A 11 19.02 27.81 1.74
CA MET A 11 19.88 27.26 0.68
C MET A 11 20.88 26.24 1.21
N GLU A 12 21.41 26.43 2.41
CA GLU A 12 22.29 25.45 3.06
C GLU A 12 21.55 24.16 3.46
N LEU A 13 20.32 24.30 4.00
CA LEU A 13 19.47 23.14 4.28
C LEU A 13 19.10 22.39 3.00
N TRP A 14 18.74 23.12 1.94
CA TRP A 14 18.45 22.57 0.62
C TRP A 14 19.66 21.81 0.05
N ARG A 15 20.86 22.39 0.14
CA ARG A 15 22.10 21.74 -0.31
C ARG A 15 22.35 20.43 0.42
N LYS A 16 22.19 20.40 1.75
CA LYS A 16 22.34 19.17 2.55
C LYS A 16 21.33 18.10 2.18
N LEU A 17 20.08 18.50 1.92
CA LEU A 17 19.03 17.58 1.47
C LEU A 17 19.39 16.96 0.12
N PHE A 18 19.77 17.80 -0.85
CA PHE A 18 20.16 17.36 -2.19
C PHE A 18 21.39 16.43 -2.15
N GLU A 19 22.43 16.78 -1.40
CA GLU A 19 23.63 15.93 -1.23
C GLU A 19 23.27 14.56 -0.62
N SER A 20 22.38 14.55 0.38
CA SER A 20 21.90 13.31 1.00
C SER A 20 21.08 12.47 0.02
N GLU A 21 20.27 13.10 -0.84
CA GLU A 21 19.50 12.42 -1.89
C GLU A 21 20.42 11.77 -2.92
N ILE A 22 21.48 12.45 -3.36
CA ILE A 22 22.48 11.87 -4.28
C ILE A 22 23.13 10.64 -3.67
N ILE A 23 23.57 10.72 -2.41
CA ILE A 23 24.17 9.57 -1.70
C ILE A 23 23.17 8.42 -1.59
N TYR A 24 21.92 8.71 -1.25
CA TYR A 24 20.86 7.71 -1.19
C TYR A 24 20.64 7.02 -2.55
N ILE A 25 20.58 7.78 -3.65
CA ILE A 25 20.41 7.23 -5.00
C ILE A 25 21.58 6.32 -5.37
N GLN A 26 22.82 6.72 -5.06
CA GLN A 26 24.01 5.92 -5.30
C GLN A 26 24.01 4.62 -4.50
N ASN A 27 23.74 4.70 -3.19
CA ASN A 27 23.68 3.52 -2.32
C ASN A 27 22.56 2.56 -2.75
N ARG A 28 21.42 3.09 -3.20
CA ARG A 28 20.33 2.30 -3.76
C ARG A 28 20.78 1.58 -5.03
N GLN A 29 21.41 2.26 -5.97
CA GLN A 29 21.91 1.64 -7.19
C GLN A 29 22.93 0.54 -6.89
N GLU A 30 23.85 0.82 -5.97
CA GLU A 30 24.85 -0.14 -5.49
C GLU A 30 24.18 -1.39 -4.91
N PHE A 31 23.20 -1.22 -4.02
CA PHE A 31 22.43 -2.32 -3.45
C PHE A 31 21.68 -3.12 -4.53
N LEU A 32 21.01 -2.44 -5.47
CA LEU A 32 20.24 -3.10 -6.51
C LEU A 32 21.11 -3.90 -7.48
N ASN A 33 22.32 -3.43 -7.77
CA ASN A 33 23.22 -4.03 -8.76
C ASN A 33 24.14 -5.12 -8.17
N HIS A 34 24.50 -5.03 -6.89
CA HIS A 34 25.52 -5.88 -6.29
C HIS A 34 25.00 -6.76 -5.13
N SER A 35 23.75 -6.61 -4.70
CA SER A 35 23.19 -7.49 -3.66
C SER A 35 23.02 -8.92 -4.16
N THR A 36 23.59 -9.88 -3.44
CA THR A 36 23.49 -11.31 -3.75
C THR A 36 22.19 -11.95 -3.27
N ASN A 37 21.48 -11.30 -2.34
CA ASN A 37 20.21 -11.78 -1.80
C ASN A 37 19.30 -10.59 -1.46
N ARG A 38 18.93 -9.86 -2.52
CA ARG A 38 18.14 -8.64 -2.42
C ARG A 38 16.78 -8.87 -1.78
N VAL A 39 16.03 -9.87 -2.23
CA VAL A 39 14.67 -10.17 -1.74
C VAL A 39 14.67 -10.44 -0.24
N ALA A 40 15.51 -11.37 0.25
CA ALA A 40 15.52 -11.68 1.68
C ALA A 40 16.01 -10.52 2.55
N THR A 41 16.78 -9.58 1.98
CA THR A 41 17.17 -8.35 2.68
C THR A 41 15.99 -7.38 2.77
N ILE A 42 15.25 -7.21 1.67
CA ILE A 42 14.03 -6.38 1.63
C ILE A 42 12.99 -6.96 2.59
N GLU A 43 12.72 -8.27 2.53
CA GLU A 43 11.79 -8.99 3.41
C GLU A 43 12.07 -8.68 4.89
N LYS A 44 13.31 -8.89 5.34
CA LYS A 44 13.72 -8.57 6.72
C LYS A 44 13.50 -7.10 7.08
N ALA A 45 13.78 -6.20 6.14
CA ALA A 45 13.62 -4.76 6.34
C ALA A 45 12.13 -4.33 6.41
N LEU A 46 11.20 -5.07 5.77
CA LEU A 46 9.76 -4.82 5.90
C LEU A 46 9.27 -5.01 7.34
N HIS A 47 9.87 -5.96 8.06
CA HIS A 47 9.56 -6.25 9.47
C HIS A 47 10.24 -5.28 10.45
N ASN A 48 11.15 -4.42 10.00
CA ASN A 48 11.79 -3.39 10.82
C ASN A 48 11.18 -2.00 10.53
N PRO A 49 10.40 -1.38 11.46
CA PRO A 49 9.77 -0.08 11.23
C PRO A 49 10.72 1.04 10.82
N ALA A 50 11.98 1.01 11.27
CA ALA A 50 12.98 2.02 10.92
C ALA A 50 13.51 1.88 9.48
N GLU A 51 13.42 0.69 8.89
CA GLU A 51 13.94 0.37 7.55
C GLU A 51 12.81 0.19 6.52
N ARG A 52 11.58 -0.08 6.98
CA ARG A 52 10.42 -0.41 6.16
C ARG A 52 10.16 0.57 5.03
N GLY A 53 10.16 1.88 5.30
CA GLY A 53 9.96 2.89 4.26
C GLY A 53 11.02 2.83 3.16
N THR A 54 12.27 2.47 3.49
CA THR A 54 13.33 2.25 2.50
C THR A 54 13.07 0.95 1.72
N ALA A 55 12.73 -0.14 2.41
CA ALA A 55 12.42 -1.42 1.79
C ALA A 55 11.27 -1.31 0.78
N LEU A 56 10.16 -0.68 1.16
CA LEU A 56 9.00 -0.48 0.30
C LEU A 56 9.33 0.36 -0.96
N ARG A 57 10.17 1.40 -0.84
CA ARG A 57 10.64 2.18 -2.00
C ARG A 57 11.55 1.38 -2.94
N LEU A 58 12.23 0.34 -2.43
CA LEU A 58 13.05 -0.55 -3.26
C LEU A 58 12.23 -1.56 -4.05
N ILE A 59 11.02 -1.89 -3.61
CA ILE A 59 10.14 -2.84 -4.30
C ILE A 59 9.75 -2.35 -5.70
N GLU A 60 9.72 -1.04 -5.94
CA GLU A 60 9.50 -0.47 -7.28
C GLU A 60 10.53 -0.91 -8.34
N TYR A 61 11.68 -1.42 -7.89
CA TYR A 61 12.75 -1.94 -8.75
C TYR A 61 12.85 -3.47 -8.75
N CYS A 62 11.98 -4.15 -8.01
CA CYS A 62 11.89 -5.60 -8.03
C CYS A 62 11.22 -6.08 -9.31
N THR A 63 11.60 -7.26 -9.77
CA THR A 63 10.86 -8.00 -10.79
C THR A 63 9.50 -8.43 -10.25
N THR A 64 8.60 -8.83 -11.15
CA THR A 64 7.28 -9.36 -10.77
C THR A 64 7.43 -10.56 -9.82
N GLU A 65 8.34 -11.47 -10.11
CA GLU A 65 8.57 -12.69 -9.32
C GLU A 65 9.10 -12.36 -7.91
N GLU A 66 10.03 -11.40 -7.82
CA GLU A 66 10.53 -10.91 -6.53
C GLU A 66 9.41 -10.24 -5.72
N CYS A 67 8.58 -9.41 -6.35
CA CYS A 67 7.45 -8.76 -5.69
C CYS A 67 6.40 -9.79 -5.21
N GLN A 68 6.12 -10.82 -6.03
CA GLN A 68 5.23 -11.93 -5.66
C GLN A 68 5.76 -12.70 -4.45
N SER A 69 7.08 -12.87 -4.32
CA SER A 69 7.67 -13.54 -3.15
C SER A 69 7.55 -12.76 -1.84
N LEU A 70 7.31 -11.45 -1.93
CA LEU A 70 7.11 -10.55 -0.78
C LEU A 70 5.60 -10.29 -0.51
N PHE A 71 4.71 -10.94 -1.26
CA PHE A 71 3.30 -10.55 -1.33
C PHE A 71 2.59 -10.61 0.02
N ASP A 72 2.79 -11.67 0.80
CA ASP A 72 2.10 -11.83 2.08
C ASP A 72 2.49 -10.73 3.08
N ASP A 73 3.78 -10.37 3.13
CA ASP A 73 4.24 -9.24 3.95
C ASP A 73 3.65 -7.91 3.50
N LEU A 74 3.49 -7.73 2.19
CA LEU A 74 2.85 -6.53 1.65
C LEU A 74 1.38 -6.46 2.02
N VAL A 75 0.65 -7.58 1.99
CA VAL A 75 -0.77 -7.63 2.38
C VAL A 75 -0.93 -7.36 3.88
N ILE A 76 -0.04 -7.90 4.73
CA ILE A 76 0.01 -7.60 6.17
C ILE A 76 0.23 -6.09 6.39
N LEU A 77 1.18 -5.47 5.69
CA LEU A 77 1.42 -4.03 5.82
C LEU A 77 0.23 -3.21 5.30
N ALA A 78 -0.42 -3.66 4.23
CA ALA A 78 -1.59 -2.99 3.68
C ALA A 78 -2.86 -3.14 4.53
N SER A 79 -2.86 -4.01 5.55
CA SER A 79 -4.01 -4.26 6.43
C SER A 79 -4.02 -3.43 7.71
N VAL A 80 -2.98 -2.65 8.02
CA VAL A 80 -2.89 -1.86 9.26
C VAL A 80 -2.48 -0.41 8.98
N SER A 81 -2.86 0.52 9.84
CA SER A 81 -2.54 1.95 9.65
C SER A 81 -1.08 2.25 10.01
N HIS A 82 -0.31 2.73 9.04
CA HIS A 82 1.05 3.25 9.26
C HIS A 82 1.46 4.26 8.19
N ALA A 83 2.57 4.97 8.42
CA ALA A 83 3.04 6.05 7.54
C ALA A 83 3.40 5.61 6.11
N ASP A 84 3.61 4.31 5.89
CA ASP A 84 4.07 3.75 4.60
C ASP A 84 3.00 2.87 3.91
N ILE A 85 1.76 2.86 4.39
CA ILE A 85 0.69 1.96 3.89
C ILE A 85 0.48 2.11 2.38
N GLU A 86 0.55 3.35 1.88
CA GLU A 86 0.37 3.65 0.45
C GLU A 86 1.50 3.08 -0.41
N LEU A 87 2.71 2.92 0.13
CA LEU A 87 3.79 2.24 -0.60
C LEU A 87 3.54 0.74 -0.70
N ALA A 88 3.02 0.10 0.36
CA ALA A 88 2.64 -1.31 0.32
C ALA A 88 1.50 -1.55 -0.68
N ARG A 89 0.46 -0.70 -0.66
CA ARG A 89 -0.66 -0.75 -1.62
C ARG A 89 -0.18 -0.56 -3.06
N LYS A 90 0.70 0.42 -3.30
CA LYS A 90 1.28 0.64 -4.63
C LYS A 90 2.05 -0.59 -5.12
N ALA A 91 2.84 -1.23 -4.25
CA ALA A 91 3.55 -2.46 -4.58
C ALA A 91 2.58 -3.60 -4.94
N ILE A 92 1.54 -3.83 -4.14
CA ILE A 92 0.49 -4.80 -4.44
C ILE A 92 -0.17 -4.51 -5.79
N LEU A 93 -0.63 -3.28 -6.02
CA LEU A 93 -1.33 -2.88 -7.24
C LEU A 93 -0.45 -2.90 -8.50
N SER A 94 0.87 -3.01 -8.36
CA SER A 94 1.79 -3.18 -9.49
C SER A 94 1.82 -4.60 -10.06
N LEU A 95 1.33 -5.59 -9.29
CA LEU A 95 1.30 -6.98 -9.71
C LEU A 95 0.23 -7.23 -10.78
N PRO A 96 0.39 -8.26 -11.64
CA PRO A 96 -0.61 -8.60 -12.65
C PRO A 96 -1.99 -8.86 -12.02
N LYS A 97 -3.03 -8.17 -12.51
CA LYS A 97 -4.39 -8.25 -11.95
C LYS A 97 -4.91 -9.69 -11.83
N THR A 98 -4.67 -10.53 -12.84
CA THR A 98 -5.09 -11.95 -12.81
C THR A 98 -4.41 -12.74 -11.69
N TRP A 99 -3.14 -12.43 -11.40
CA TRP A 99 -2.42 -13.03 -10.29
C TRP A 99 -2.95 -12.52 -8.96
N LEU A 100 -3.15 -11.21 -8.81
CA LEU A 100 -3.71 -10.62 -7.58
C LEU A 100 -5.05 -11.26 -7.20
N LEU A 101 -5.97 -11.36 -8.16
CA LEU A 101 -7.29 -11.97 -7.93
C LEU A 101 -7.22 -13.43 -7.50
N ALA A 102 -6.18 -14.16 -7.91
CA ALA A 102 -6.00 -15.57 -7.54
C ALA A 102 -5.36 -15.76 -6.16
N ASN A 103 -4.72 -14.73 -5.59
CA ASN A 103 -3.87 -14.87 -4.39
C ASN A 103 -4.32 -14.01 -3.21
N ILE A 104 -4.92 -12.85 -3.44
CA ILE A 104 -5.15 -11.86 -2.37
C ILE A 104 -6.13 -12.33 -1.29
N GLU A 105 -7.19 -13.04 -1.67
CA GLU A 105 -8.16 -13.56 -0.69
C GLU A 105 -7.48 -14.54 0.28
N ASN A 106 -6.57 -15.41 -0.19
CA ASN A 106 -5.87 -16.38 0.67
C ASN A 106 -4.96 -15.68 1.69
N SER A 107 -4.27 -14.63 1.28
CA SER A 107 -3.37 -13.85 2.16
C SER A 107 -4.19 -13.04 3.18
N ALA A 108 -5.27 -12.40 2.73
CA ALA A 108 -6.13 -11.58 3.56
C ALA A 108 -6.97 -12.38 4.56
N GLU A 109 -7.40 -13.61 4.24
CA GLU A 109 -8.27 -14.43 5.10
C GLU A 109 -7.63 -14.68 6.48
N LEU A 110 -6.31 -14.89 6.52
CA LEU A 110 -5.57 -15.07 7.77
C LEU A 110 -5.62 -13.83 8.67
N LEU A 111 -5.65 -12.64 8.08
CA LEU A 111 -5.70 -11.36 8.78
C LEU A 111 -7.11 -11.03 9.25
N LEU A 112 -8.12 -11.38 8.46
CA LEU A 112 -9.52 -11.12 8.77
C LEU A 112 -10.07 -12.05 9.85
N LYS A 113 -9.55 -13.28 9.98
CA LYS A 113 -10.07 -14.27 10.92
C LYS A 113 -10.05 -13.80 12.38
N ASP A 114 -8.97 -13.15 12.78
CA ASP A 114 -8.76 -12.60 14.13
C ASP A 114 -8.58 -11.06 14.09
N GLY A 115 -8.94 -10.43 12.96
CA GLY A 115 -8.79 -8.99 12.74
C GLY A 115 -9.95 -8.18 13.30
N THR A 116 -9.77 -6.86 13.35
CA THR A 116 -10.76 -5.90 13.82
C THR A 116 -11.36 -5.12 12.65
N ASP A 117 -12.18 -4.12 12.96
CA ASP A 117 -12.67 -3.16 11.98
C ASP A 117 -11.54 -2.48 11.18
N GLU A 118 -10.33 -2.37 11.77
CA GLU A 118 -9.16 -1.83 11.11
C GLU A 118 -8.74 -2.67 9.90
N GLU A 119 -8.45 -3.97 10.07
CA GLU A 119 -8.04 -4.84 8.96
C GLU A 119 -9.10 -4.89 7.86
N TYR A 120 -10.37 -5.00 8.25
CA TYR A 120 -11.49 -4.96 7.31
C TYR A 120 -11.50 -3.65 6.50
N ARG A 121 -11.36 -2.50 7.18
CA ARG A 121 -11.38 -1.18 6.53
C ARG A 121 -10.18 -1.00 5.61
N ARG A 122 -8.97 -1.33 6.07
CA ARG A 122 -7.74 -1.15 5.28
C ARG A 122 -7.72 -2.05 4.05
N LEU A 123 -8.20 -3.29 4.16
CA LEU A 123 -8.33 -4.21 3.04
C LEU A 123 -9.43 -3.79 2.06
N LEU A 124 -10.58 -3.31 2.55
CA LEU A 124 -11.64 -2.78 1.69
C LEU A 124 -11.19 -1.56 0.87
N GLU A 125 -10.43 -0.64 1.47
CA GLU A 125 -9.82 0.47 0.74
C GLU A 125 -8.90 -0.02 -0.38
N LEU A 126 -8.11 -1.08 -0.14
CA LEU A 126 -7.27 -1.69 -1.16
C LEU A 126 -8.11 -2.39 -2.25
N TYR A 127 -9.13 -3.15 -1.85
CA TYR A 127 -9.93 -3.96 -2.76
C TYR A 127 -10.70 -3.12 -3.78
N ILE A 128 -11.14 -1.91 -3.40
CA ILE A 128 -11.76 -0.93 -4.33
C ILE A 128 -10.88 -0.67 -5.55
N HIS A 129 -9.56 -0.67 -5.37
CA HIS A 129 -8.60 -0.40 -6.45
C HIS A 129 -8.24 -1.64 -7.27
N ILE A 130 -8.60 -2.84 -6.80
CA ILE A 130 -8.30 -4.11 -7.47
C ILE A 130 -9.49 -4.56 -8.31
N ASP A 131 -10.63 -4.76 -7.66
CA ASP A 131 -11.80 -5.36 -8.27
C ASP A 131 -13.09 -5.14 -7.47
N GLU A 132 -14.16 -4.79 -8.18
CA GLU A 132 -15.47 -4.53 -7.59
C GLU A 132 -16.08 -5.80 -6.97
N GLY A 133 -15.93 -6.96 -7.62
CA GLY A 133 -16.46 -8.23 -7.12
C GLY A 133 -15.76 -8.66 -5.83
N LEU A 134 -14.44 -8.49 -5.79
CA LEU A 134 -13.64 -8.71 -4.58
C LEU A 134 -14.09 -7.78 -3.43
N THR A 135 -14.26 -6.49 -3.74
CA THR A 135 -14.78 -5.50 -2.77
C THR A 135 -16.14 -5.92 -2.24
N GLN A 136 -17.07 -6.30 -3.12
CA GLN A 136 -18.42 -6.67 -2.75
C GLN A 136 -18.47 -7.89 -1.83
N LYS A 137 -17.60 -8.88 -2.06
CA LYS A 137 -17.47 -10.05 -1.19
C LYS A 137 -17.08 -9.65 0.24
N LEU A 138 -16.03 -8.83 0.39
CA LEU A 138 -15.56 -8.41 1.71
C LEU A 138 -16.57 -7.50 2.42
N VAL A 139 -17.27 -6.62 1.68
CA VAL A 139 -18.40 -5.84 2.22
C VAL A 139 -19.48 -6.76 2.78
N ASN A 140 -19.87 -7.80 2.03
CA ASN A 140 -20.88 -8.75 2.50
C ASN A 140 -20.40 -9.53 3.72
N GLN A 141 -19.12 -9.92 3.77
CA GLN A 141 -18.55 -10.57 4.94
C GLN A 141 -18.61 -9.66 6.18
N ALA A 142 -18.20 -8.39 6.03
CA ALA A 142 -18.22 -7.40 7.11
C ALA A 142 -19.65 -7.14 7.64
N LEU A 143 -20.63 -6.99 6.75
CA LEU A 143 -22.05 -6.78 7.11
C LEU A 143 -22.66 -7.95 7.88
N ASN A 144 -22.14 -9.16 7.70
CA ASN A 144 -22.61 -10.36 8.40
C ASN A 144 -21.73 -10.74 9.60
N HIS A 145 -20.72 -9.93 9.92
CA HIS A 145 -19.83 -10.19 11.05
C HIS A 145 -20.56 -9.98 12.39
N PRO A 146 -20.30 -10.76 13.45
CA PRO A 146 -20.96 -10.55 14.75
C PRO A 146 -20.55 -9.27 15.47
N ASP A 147 -19.39 -8.71 15.13
CA ASP A 147 -18.86 -7.47 15.70
C ASP A 147 -19.53 -6.23 15.05
N PRO A 148 -20.20 -5.35 15.82
CA PRO A 148 -20.84 -4.16 15.29
C PRO A 148 -19.86 -3.17 14.63
N ASP A 149 -18.62 -3.08 15.08
CA ASP A 149 -17.64 -2.13 14.51
C ASP A 149 -17.24 -2.58 13.09
N ILE A 150 -17.09 -3.90 12.88
CA ILE A 150 -16.88 -4.48 11.55
C ILE A 150 -18.14 -4.33 10.67
N GLN A 151 -19.35 -4.47 11.23
CA GLN A 151 -20.59 -4.22 10.48
C GLN A 151 -20.71 -2.77 10.01
N GLU A 152 -20.25 -1.81 10.81
CA GLU A 152 -20.19 -0.39 10.45
C GLU A 152 -19.28 -0.18 9.23
N VAL A 153 -18.09 -0.79 9.23
CA VAL A 153 -17.21 -0.78 8.06
C VAL A 153 -17.92 -1.34 6.83
N GLY A 154 -18.60 -2.49 6.95
CA GLY A 154 -19.37 -3.06 5.84
C GLY A 154 -20.44 -2.10 5.32
N SER A 155 -21.13 -1.39 6.21
CA SER A 155 -22.19 -0.43 5.89
C SER A 155 -21.65 0.82 5.17
N ASP A 156 -20.52 1.36 5.64
CA ASP A 156 -19.82 2.48 5.01
C ASP A 156 -19.49 2.18 3.55
N PHE A 157 -18.87 1.03 3.31
CA PHE A 157 -18.39 0.64 1.98
C PHE A 157 -19.54 0.22 1.06
N GLN A 158 -20.59 -0.42 1.58
CA GLN A 158 -21.83 -0.63 0.81
C GLN A 158 -22.43 0.72 0.36
N GLY A 159 -22.43 1.72 1.24
CA GLY A 159 -22.87 3.08 0.92
C GLY A 159 -22.00 3.75 -0.15
N TYR A 160 -20.68 3.57 -0.07
CA TYR A 160 -19.71 4.06 -1.05
C TYR A 160 -19.95 3.44 -2.44
N MET A 161 -20.04 2.11 -2.54
CA MET A 161 -20.25 1.42 -3.82
C MET A 161 -21.54 1.90 -4.52
N ARG A 162 -22.65 1.99 -3.78
CA ARG A 162 -23.94 2.50 -4.32
C ARG A 162 -23.87 3.96 -4.81
N LYS A 163 -22.96 4.78 -4.29
CA LYS A 163 -22.76 6.16 -4.76
C LYS A 163 -21.91 6.19 -6.03
N SER A 164 -20.90 5.33 -6.13
CA SER A 164 -20.04 5.18 -7.31
C SER A 164 -20.82 4.71 -8.53
N ASP A 165 -21.74 3.75 -8.38
CA ASP A 165 -22.59 3.26 -9.48
C ASP A 165 -23.47 4.37 -10.09
N ARG A 166 -24.00 5.25 -9.23
CA ARG A 166 -24.87 6.37 -9.64
C ARG A 166 -24.13 7.46 -10.40
N HIS A 167 -22.85 7.67 -10.13
CA HIS A 167 -22.02 8.64 -10.87
C HIS A 167 -21.66 8.11 -12.27
N THR A 168 -21.45 6.80 -12.41
CA THR A 168 -21.14 6.17 -13.70
C THR A 168 -22.33 6.21 -14.66
N ILE A 169 -23.57 6.03 -14.18
CA ILE A 169 -24.79 6.07 -15.00
C ILE A 169 -25.07 7.48 -15.55
N THR A 170 -24.72 8.53 -14.79
CA THR A 170 -25.02 9.93 -15.17
C THR A 170 -24.10 10.44 -16.29
N GLN A 171 -22.91 9.85 -16.48
CA GLN A 171 -22.00 10.21 -17.58
C GLN A 171 -22.33 9.51 -18.90
N VAL A 172 -22.98 8.34 -18.87
CA VAL A 172 -23.32 7.57 -20.10
C VAL A 172 -24.55 8.13 -20.82
N HIS A 173 -25.38 8.96 -20.17
CA HIS A 173 -26.57 9.57 -20.77
C HIS A 173 -26.35 10.98 -21.36
N ASN A 174 -25.10 11.46 -21.40
CA ASN A 174 -24.73 12.76 -21.98
C ASN A 174 -23.78 12.65 -23.19
N CYS A 175 -23.71 11.47 -23.84
CA CYS A 175 -23.06 11.31 -25.14
C CYS A 175 -24.08 10.98 -26.23
#